data_AF-A0A9D9CJE7-F1
#
_entry.id   AF-A0A9D9CJE7-F1
#
_cell.length_a   1.000
_cell.length_b   1.000
_cell.length_c   1.000
_cell.angle_alpha   90.00
_cell.angle_beta   90.00
_cell.angle_gamma   90.00
#
_symmetry.space_group_name_H-M   'P 1'
#
loop_
_entity.id
_entity.type
_entity.pdbx_description
1 polymer ?
#
loop_
_entity_poly.entity_id
_entity_poly.type
_entity_poly.pdbx_seq_one_letter_code
_entity_poly.pdbx_strand_id
1 'polypeptide(L)'
;MKKLFTFLFALIAGIGTICASYTQVNGIYYNFNKTTQTAAVTYRGDSYDTYNKNEYSGAFIIPSSVSYDGITYSVTSIGDYAFYDCDNLTSVTIPNSVTTIGEGAFYKCSSLTSVTIPNSVTSIGAGAFYGCSSLTSLTIPNSVTSIGEKAFYGCSGITSPIYN
;
A
#
# COMPACT_ATOMS: atom_id res chain seq x y z
N MET A 1 -12.06 -14.14 -37.69
CA MET A 1 -13.19 -13.68 -36.85
C MET A 1 -13.00 -14.27 -35.46
N LYS A 2 -13.04 -13.62 -34.29
CA LYS A 2 -13.11 -12.21 -33.80
C LYS A 2 -12.51 -12.26 -32.36
N LYS A 3 -11.73 -11.32 -31.82
CA LYS A 3 -11.14 -10.08 -32.36
C LYS A 3 -9.64 -9.97 -31.99
N LEU A 4 -8.86 -9.38 -32.88
CA LEU A 4 -7.74 -8.49 -32.62
C LEU A 4 -8.12 -7.39 -31.59
N PHE A 5 -7.36 -7.21 -30.51
CA PHE A 5 -7.38 -5.99 -29.70
C PHE A 5 -5.93 -5.53 -29.42
N THR A 6 -5.66 -4.32 -29.89
CA THR A 6 -4.39 -3.64 -30.05
C THR A 6 -3.59 -3.45 -28.76
N PHE A 7 -2.29 -3.77 -28.79
CA PHE A 7 -1.27 -3.12 -27.95
C PHE A 7 -0.08 -2.70 -28.83
N LEU A 8 -0.05 -1.40 -29.13
CA LEU A 8 0.92 -0.64 -29.92
C LEU A 8 0.63 0.82 -29.52
N PHE A 9 1.50 1.67 -28.98
CA PHE A 9 2.97 1.77 -28.85
C PHE A 9 3.38 1.78 -27.34
N ALA A 10 4.64 1.86 -26.90
CA ALA A 10 5.86 2.31 -27.57
C ALA A 10 7.14 1.58 -27.13
N LEU A 11 8.03 1.35 -28.10
CA LEU A 11 9.45 1.19 -27.87
C LEU A 11 10.06 2.59 -27.65
N ILE A 12 10.53 2.90 -26.45
CA ILE A 12 11.45 4.03 -26.21
C ILE A 12 12.69 3.48 -25.52
N ALA A 13 13.75 3.29 -26.30
CA ALA A 13 15.09 3.08 -25.78
C ALA A 13 15.78 4.43 -25.64
N GLY A 14 16.34 4.72 -24.46
CA GLY A 14 17.11 5.93 -24.19
C GLY A 14 16.31 7.09 -23.57
N ILE A 15 17.01 7.84 -22.73
CA ILE A 15 16.60 8.98 -21.87
C ILE A 15 15.44 8.72 -20.88
N GLY A 16 15.75 8.93 -19.60
CA GLY A 16 14.82 8.66 -18.50
C GLY A 16 13.59 9.54 -18.55
N THR A 17 12.44 8.94 -18.83
CA THR A 17 11.13 9.57 -18.69
C THR A 17 10.29 8.72 -17.73
N ILE A 18 10.23 9.15 -16.46
CA ILE A 18 9.30 8.61 -15.47
C ILE A 18 7.87 9.06 -15.80
N CYS A 19 7.23 8.38 -16.75
CA CYS A 19 5.79 8.41 -16.84
C CYS A 19 5.23 7.52 -15.71
N ALA A 20 4.52 8.14 -14.75
CA ALA A 20 3.92 7.47 -13.60
C ALA A 20 2.84 6.47 -14.06
N SER A 21 3.29 5.26 -14.41
CA SER A 21 2.48 4.20 -14.97
C SER A 21 2.21 3.17 -13.88
N TYR A 22 1.19 3.47 -13.07
CA TYR A 22 0.64 2.54 -12.07
C TYR A 22 0.34 1.19 -12.73
N THR A 23 1.12 0.18 -12.38
CA THR A 23 1.07 -1.12 -13.07
C THR A 23 0.34 -2.10 -12.18
N GLN A 24 -0.80 -2.63 -12.64
CA GLN A 24 -1.53 -3.65 -11.90
C GLN A 24 -0.90 -5.03 -12.15
N VAL A 25 -0.51 -5.72 -11.07
CA VAL A 25 -0.03 -7.11 -11.11
C VAL A 25 -0.80 -7.89 -10.05
N ASN A 26 -1.45 -8.99 -10.46
CA ASN A 26 -2.27 -9.84 -9.57
C ASN A 26 -3.34 -9.07 -8.76
N GLY A 27 -3.94 -8.03 -9.38
CA GLY A 27 -4.95 -7.18 -8.74
C GLY A 27 -4.40 -6.07 -7.85
N ILE A 28 -3.08 -5.95 -7.69
CA ILE A 28 -2.43 -4.93 -6.85
C ILE A 28 -1.74 -3.91 -7.74
N TYR A 29 -1.94 -2.63 -7.49
CA TYR A 29 -1.24 -1.55 -8.21
C TYR A 29 0.14 -1.28 -7.60
N TYR A 30 1.15 -1.18 -8.47
CA TYR A 30 2.54 -0.92 -8.09
C TYR A 30 3.14 0.28 -8.83
N ASN A 31 4.02 0.99 -8.13
CA ASN A 31 5.03 1.87 -8.73
C ASN A 31 6.40 1.15 -8.67
N PHE A 32 7.02 0.94 -9.83
CA PHE A 32 8.26 0.17 -9.98
C PHE A 32 9.49 1.05 -10.18
N ASN A 33 10.50 0.89 -9.33
CA ASN A 33 11.81 1.50 -9.52
C ASN A 33 12.78 0.47 -10.14
N LYS A 34 13.05 0.60 -11.44
CA LYS A 34 13.97 -0.29 -12.17
C LYS A 34 15.44 -0.17 -11.71
N THR A 35 15.85 0.96 -11.16
CA THR A 35 17.23 1.20 -10.70
C THR A 35 17.51 0.49 -9.37
N THR A 36 16.58 0.54 -8.43
CA THR A 36 16.71 -0.12 -7.10
C THR A 36 16.14 -1.53 -7.06
N GLN A 37 15.42 -1.97 -8.11
CA GLN A 37 14.63 -3.21 -8.14
C GLN A 37 13.64 -3.29 -6.96
N THR A 38 13.00 -2.16 -6.65
CA THR A 38 11.95 -2.07 -5.63
C THR A 38 10.59 -1.72 -6.21
N ALA A 39 9.54 -2.09 -5.50
CA ALA A 39 8.16 -1.76 -5.79
C ALA A 39 7.49 -1.13 -4.55
N ALA A 40 6.66 -0.12 -4.78
CA ALA A 40 5.75 0.43 -3.79
C ALA A 40 4.32 -0.03 -4.15
N VAL A 41 3.57 -0.57 -3.20
CA VAL A 41 2.11 -0.72 -3.34
C VAL A 41 1.50 0.67 -3.42
N THR A 42 0.52 0.90 -4.28
CA THR A 42 -0.08 2.21 -4.50
C THR A 42 -1.55 2.05 -4.90
N TYR A 43 -2.28 3.17 -4.96
CA TYR A 43 -3.65 3.16 -5.45
C TYR A 43 -3.66 3.33 -6.97
N ARG A 44 -4.79 3.00 -7.58
CA ARG A 44 -5.10 3.36 -8.96
C ARG A 44 -5.48 4.85 -9.01
N GLY A 45 -4.64 5.73 -9.55
CA GLY A 45 -4.89 7.16 -9.45
C GLY A 45 -4.29 8.06 -10.51
N ASP A 46 -5.11 8.42 -11.50
CA ASP A 46 -4.94 9.61 -12.35
C ASP A 46 -5.69 10.84 -11.80
N SER A 47 -6.53 10.69 -10.78
CA SER A 47 -7.27 11.76 -10.09
C SER A 47 -7.61 11.40 -8.64
N TYR A 48 -7.88 12.41 -7.80
CA TYR A 48 -8.41 12.22 -6.43
C TYR A 48 -9.79 11.53 -6.44
N ASP A 49 -10.58 11.72 -7.50
CA ASP A 49 -11.90 11.08 -7.64
C ASP A 49 -11.83 9.57 -7.92
N THR A 50 -10.64 9.01 -8.19
CA THR A 50 -10.44 7.60 -8.54
C THR A 50 -9.85 6.75 -7.41
N TYR A 51 -9.77 7.26 -6.17
CA TYR A 51 -9.31 6.47 -5.02
C TYR A 51 -10.05 5.14 -4.87
N ASN A 52 -9.31 4.18 -4.32
CA ASN A 52 -9.56 2.75 -4.44
C ASN A 52 -10.65 2.20 -3.50
N LYS A 53 -11.77 2.93 -3.36
CA LYS A 53 -12.87 2.61 -2.44
C LYS A 53 -13.32 1.17 -2.67
N ASN A 54 -13.06 0.33 -1.67
CA ASN A 54 -13.42 -1.09 -1.65
C ASN A 54 -12.82 -1.98 -2.75
N GLU A 55 -11.72 -1.59 -3.43
CA GLU A 55 -11.03 -2.53 -4.34
C GLU A 55 -10.44 -3.73 -3.56
N TYR A 56 -9.88 -3.46 -2.38
CA TYR A 56 -9.35 -4.48 -1.49
C TYR A 56 -10.37 -4.84 -0.39
N SER A 57 -10.51 -6.13 -0.09
CA SER A 57 -11.52 -6.64 0.84
C SER A 57 -11.07 -7.90 1.58
N GLY A 58 -11.72 -8.18 2.72
CA GLY A 58 -11.43 -9.35 3.56
C GLY A 58 -10.03 -9.33 4.14
N ALA A 59 -9.43 -10.51 4.31
CA ALA A 59 -8.05 -10.65 4.74
C ALA A 59 -7.11 -10.53 3.54
N PHE A 60 -6.25 -9.50 3.57
CA PHE A 60 -5.32 -9.19 2.48
C PHE A 60 -3.86 -9.40 2.89
N ILE A 61 -3.06 -9.94 1.98
CA ILE A 61 -1.64 -10.19 2.17
C ILE A 61 -0.88 -9.40 1.11
N ILE A 62 -0.05 -8.45 1.54
CA ILE A 62 0.87 -7.76 0.64
C ILE A 62 2.04 -8.72 0.36
N PRO A 63 2.35 -9.07 -0.90
CA PRO A 63 3.46 -9.95 -1.20
C PRO A 63 4.79 -9.24 -0.93
N SER A 64 5.80 -9.96 -0.46
CA SER A 64 7.15 -9.41 -0.22
C SER A 64 7.90 -9.05 -1.51
N SER A 65 7.47 -9.61 -2.64
CA SER A 65 8.07 -9.39 -3.95
C SER A 65 7.03 -9.59 -5.05
N VAL A 66 7.22 -8.92 -6.18
CA VAL A 66 6.36 -9.03 -7.36
C VAL A 66 7.23 -9.10 -8.61
N SER A 67 6.86 -9.97 -9.55
CA SER A 67 7.55 -10.12 -10.84
C SER A 67 6.77 -9.41 -11.94
N TYR A 68 7.45 -8.56 -12.71
CA TYR A 68 6.90 -7.83 -13.84
C TYR A 68 7.97 -7.68 -14.94
N ASP A 69 7.59 -7.89 -16.21
CA ASP A 69 8.51 -7.76 -17.36
C ASP A 69 9.82 -8.59 -17.21
N GLY A 70 9.70 -9.80 -16.65
CA GLY A 70 10.84 -10.70 -16.39
C GLY A 70 11.75 -10.31 -15.21
N ILE A 71 11.53 -9.16 -14.58
CA ILE A 71 12.28 -8.66 -13.43
C ILE A 71 11.48 -8.92 -12.15
N THR A 72 12.16 -9.28 -11.05
CA THR A 72 11.54 -9.41 -9.73
C THR A 72 11.92 -8.24 -8.84
N TYR A 73 10.93 -7.58 -8.28
CA TYR A 73 11.06 -6.39 -7.44
C TYR A 73 10.74 -6.74 -5.99
N SER A 74 11.52 -6.22 -5.05
CA SER A 74 11.20 -6.28 -3.61
C SER A 74 10.11 -5.25 -3.29
N VAL A 75 9.04 -5.65 -2.60
CA VAL A 75 7.99 -4.71 -2.16
C VAL A 75 8.44 -4.04 -0.88
N THR A 76 8.91 -2.80 -0.99
CA THR A 76 9.59 -2.07 0.10
C THR A 76 8.75 -1.01 0.78
N SER A 77 7.62 -0.61 0.20
CA SER A 77 6.75 0.39 0.80
C SER A 77 5.29 0.19 0.44
N ILE A 78 4.44 0.69 1.33
CA ILE A 78 3.04 0.98 1.04
C ILE A 78 2.99 2.48 0.81
N GLY A 79 2.69 2.89 -0.42
CA GLY A 79 2.63 4.28 -0.83
C GLY A 79 1.42 5.01 -0.26
N ASP A 80 1.42 6.32 -0.46
CA ASP A 80 0.37 7.19 0.04
C ASP A 80 -0.99 6.78 -0.55
N TYR A 81 -2.03 6.80 0.30
CA TYR A 81 -3.42 6.50 -0.05
C TYR A 81 -3.68 5.11 -0.70
N ALA A 82 -2.73 4.17 -0.64
CA ALA A 82 -2.77 2.89 -1.36
C ALA A 82 -4.04 2.04 -1.14
N PHE A 83 -4.59 2.07 0.08
CA PHE A 83 -5.82 1.38 0.49
C PHE A 83 -6.88 2.39 1.00
N TYR A 84 -6.88 3.64 0.52
CA TYR A 84 -7.86 4.65 0.93
C TYR A 84 -9.30 4.15 0.78
N ASP A 85 -10.09 4.31 1.85
CA ASP A 85 -11.53 4.05 1.90
C ASP A 85 -11.92 2.59 1.52
N CYS A 86 -11.00 1.64 1.77
CA CYS A 86 -11.26 0.20 1.69
C CYS A 86 -12.06 -0.29 2.91
N ASP A 87 -13.30 0.18 3.04
CA ASP A 87 -14.26 -0.21 4.09
C ASP A 87 -14.45 -1.73 4.22
N ASN A 88 -14.29 -2.50 3.14
CA ASN A 88 -14.43 -3.97 3.13
C ASN A 88 -13.17 -4.73 3.58
N LEU A 89 -12.04 -4.05 3.82
CA LEU A 89 -10.76 -4.65 4.20
C LEU A 89 -10.75 -4.97 5.71
N THR A 90 -10.66 -6.24 6.09
CA THR A 90 -10.81 -6.68 7.49
C THR A 90 -9.50 -6.88 8.23
N SER A 91 -8.43 -7.23 7.52
CA SER A 91 -7.09 -7.41 8.09
C SER A 91 -5.99 -7.31 7.03
N VAL A 92 -4.82 -6.76 7.38
CA VAL A 92 -3.67 -6.65 6.46
C VAL A 92 -2.43 -7.30 7.05
N THR A 93 -1.83 -8.22 6.30
CA THR A 93 -0.48 -8.75 6.56
C THR A 93 0.54 -7.96 5.76
N ILE A 94 1.42 -7.24 6.44
CA ILE A 94 2.51 -6.46 5.85
C ILE A 94 3.81 -7.31 5.94
N PRO A 95 4.54 -7.54 4.84
CA PRO A 95 5.74 -8.38 4.84
C PRO A 95 6.97 -7.64 5.39
N ASN A 96 7.93 -8.39 5.94
CA ASN A 96 9.22 -7.88 6.46
C ASN A 96 10.13 -7.18 5.42
N SER A 97 9.72 -7.14 4.14
CA SER A 97 10.40 -6.35 3.12
C SER A 97 10.00 -4.86 3.16
N VAL A 98 8.84 -4.54 3.74
CA VAL A 98 8.29 -3.17 3.81
C VAL A 98 8.96 -2.39 4.94
N THR A 99 9.47 -1.20 4.61
CA THR A 99 10.11 -0.28 5.56
C THR A 99 9.30 0.99 5.84
N THR A 100 8.39 1.35 4.94
CA THR A 100 7.59 2.58 5.04
C THR A 100 6.11 2.32 4.77
N ILE A 101 5.25 2.90 5.61
CA ILE A 101 3.81 3.03 5.39
C ILE A 101 3.51 4.51 5.12
N GLY A 102 2.94 4.83 3.97
CA GLY A 102 2.74 6.19 3.47
C GLY A 102 1.64 7.00 4.15
N GLU A 103 1.50 8.26 3.73
CA GLU A 103 0.43 9.16 4.16
C GLU A 103 -0.94 8.57 3.78
N GLY A 104 -1.87 8.52 4.72
CA GLY A 104 -3.22 8.03 4.47
C GLY A 104 -3.32 6.60 3.92
N ALA A 105 -2.26 5.78 4.04
CA ALA A 105 -2.15 4.47 3.37
C ALA A 105 -3.37 3.55 3.56
N PHE A 106 -4.01 3.57 4.74
CA PHE A 106 -5.23 2.85 5.11
C PHE A 106 -6.33 3.80 5.63
N TYR A 107 -6.28 5.08 5.25
CA TYR A 107 -7.24 6.10 5.68
C TYR A 107 -8.68 5.65 5.38
N LYS A 108 -9.57 5.70 6.37
CA LYS A 108 -10.97 5.21 6.32
C LYS A 108 -11.14 3.73 5.96
N CYS A 109 -10.19 2.84 6.26
CA CYS A 109 -10.48 1.40 6.25
C CYS A 109 -11.36 1.02 7.47
N SER A 110 -12.66 1.35 7.45
CA SER A 110 -13.49 1.34 8.67
C SER A 110 -13.71 -0.06 9.27
N SER A 111 -13.71 -1.14 8.48
CA SER A 111 -13.78 -2.53 8.97
C SER A 111 -12.42 -3.17 9.28
N LEU A 112 -11.31 -2.44 9.18
CA LEU A 112 -9.97 -2.98 9.41
C LEU A 112 -9.79 -3.27 10.90
N THR A 113 -9.84 -4.56 11.28
CA THR A 113 -9.80 -5.00 12.69
C THR A 113 -8.41 -5.24 13.24
N SER A 114 -7.47 -5.59 12.35
CA SER A 114 -6.11 -6.00 12.73
C SER A 114 -5.08 -5.66 11.66
N VAL A 115 -3.94 -5.15 12.11
CA VAL A 115 -2.76 -4.88 11.28
C VAL A 115 -1.52 -5.36 12.03
N THR A 116 -0.71 -6.20 11.39
CA THR A 116 0.62 -6.56 11.90
C THR A 116 1.65 -5.68 11.21
N ILE A 117 2.25 -4.76 11.96
CA ILE A 117 3.37 -3.93 11.49
C ILE A 117 4.68 -4.69 11.78
N PRO A 118 5.47 -5.08 10.76
CA PRO A 118 6.70 -5.82 10.97
C PRO A 118 7.85 -4.94 11.48
N ASN A 119 8.82 -5.55 12.16
CA ASN A 119 10.04 -4.90 12.69
C ASN A 119 10.96 -4.28 11.62
N SER A 120 10.62 -4.42 10.33
CA SER A 120 11.28 -3.74 9.22
C SER A 120 10.76 -2.31 9.02
N VAL A 121 9.55 -1.98 9.50
CA VAL A 121 8.95 -0.66 9.34
C VAL A 121 9.62 0.34 10.27
N THR A 122 10.10 1.43 9.70
CA THR A 122 10.76 2.54 10.41
C THR A 122 9.94 3.82 10.40
N SER A 123 9.00 3.96 9.46
CA SER A 123 8.18 5.18 9.30
C SER A 123 6.72 4.86 9.00
N ILE A 124 5.82 5.57 9.69
CA ILE A 124 4.37 5.55 9.49
C ILE A 124 3.91 6.97 9.16
N GLY A 125 3.31 7.18 7.99
CA GLY A 125 2.90 8.49 7.48
C GLY A 125 1.77 9.18 8.24
N ALA A 126 1.54 10.45 7.93
CA ALA A 126 0.43 11.21 8.51
C ALA A 126 -0.92 10.56 8.12
N GLY A 127 -1.85 10.48 9.06
CA GLY A 127 -3.16 9.87 8.86
C GLY A 127 -3.17 8.41 8.36
N ALA A 128 -2.06 7.67 8.44
CA ALA A 128 -1.90 6.35 7.80
C ALA A 128 -3.02 5.34 8.12
N PHE A 129 -3.60 5.38 9.32
CA PHE A 129 -4.74 4.57 9.76
C PHE A 129 -5.91 5.45 10.28
N TYR A 130 -5.98 6.71 9.84
CA TYR A 130 -7.03 7.64 10.27
C TYR A 130 -8.42 7.05 9.98
N GLY A 131 -9.30 7.03 10.98
CA GLY A 131 -10.67 6.54 10.83
C GLY A 131 -10.82 5.02 10.67
N CYS A 132 -9.80 4.22 10.96
CA CYS A 132 -9.91 2.76 11.10
C CYS A 132 -10.64 2.41 12.41
N SER A 133 -11.93 2.74 12.51
CA SER A 133 -12.71 2.70 13.74
C SER A 133 -12.82 1.32 14.39
N SER A 134 -12.80 0.25 13.57
CA SER A 134 -12.83 -1.15 14.03
C SER A 134 -11.46 -1.72 14.41
N LEU A 135 -10.36 -0.96 14.28
CA LEU A 135 -9.01 -1.47 14.56
C LEU A 135 -8.83 -1.71 16.06
N THR A 136 -8.89 -2.97 16.49
CA THR A 136 -8.77 -3.35 17.91
C THR A 136 -7.39 -3.88 18.28
N SER A 137 -6.63 -4.38 17.31
CA SER A 137 -5.30 -4.95 17.54
C SER A 137 -4.25 -4.25 16.67
N LEU A 138 -3.36 -3.50 17.34
CA LEU A 138 -2.21 -2.84 16.75
C LEU A 138 -0.99 -3.03 17.66
N THR A 139 0.09 -3.57 17.10
CA THR A 139 1.43 -3.56 17.70
C THR A 139 2.29 -2.60 16.91
N ILE A 140 2.91 -1.63 17.59
CA ILE A 140 3.90 -0.73 17.00
C ILE A 140 5.28 -1.24 17.43
N PRO A 141 6.11 -1.74 16.51
CA PRO A 141 7.43 -2.25 16.86
C PRO A 141 8.42 -1.11 17.14
N ASN A 142 9.38 -1.37 18.04
CA ASN A 142 10.48 -0.47 18.42
C ASN A 142 11.35 0.00 17.24
N SER A 143 11.23 -0.60 16.05
CA SER A 143 11.86 -0.14 14.81
C SER A 143 11.27 1.17 14.27
N VAL A 144 10.02 1.50 14.62
CA VAL A 144 9.32 2.70 14.17
C VAL A 144 9.90 3.93 14.87
N THR A 145 10.67 4.72 14.12
CA THR A 145 11.30 5.96 14.60
C THR A 145 10.53 7.22 14.20
N SER A 146 9.53 7.11 13.32
CA SER A 146 8.68 8.21 12.88
C SER A 146 7.21 7.80 12.78
N ILE A 147 6.33 8.59 13.37
CA ILE A 147 4.86 8.47 13.29
C ILE A 147 4.30 9.85 12.93
N GLY A 148 3.61 9.94 11.80
CA GLY A 148 3.04 11.19 11.30
C GLY A 148 1.83 11.69 12.09
N GLU A 149 1.46 12.95 11.85
CA GLU A 149 0.32 13.59 12.52
C GLU A 149 -0.97 12.78 12.29
N LYS A 150 -1.76 12.59 13.36
CA LYS A 150 -3.05 11.88 13.30
C LYS A 150 -2.98 10.44 12.73
N ALA A 151 -1.81 9.79 12.69
CA ALA A 151 -1.63 8.45 12.10
C ALA A 151 -2.67 7.41 12.57
N PHE A 152 -3.12 7.49 13.83
CA PHE A 152 -4.13 6.60 14.42
C PHE A 152 -5.38 7.35 14.92
N TYR A 153 -5.64 8.58 14.45
CA TYR A 153 -6.80 9.35 14.88
C TYR A 153 -8.10 8.66 14.46
N GLY A 154 -9.06 8.52 15.36
CA GLY A 154 -10.31 7.81 15.09
C GLY A 154 -10.20 6.28 15.08
N CYS A 155 -9.05 5.69 15.44
CA CYS A 155 -8.93 4.26 15.73
C CYS A 155 -9.57 3.91 17.09
N SER A 156 -10.90 4.05 17.19
CA SER A 156 -11.66 3.90 18.44
C SER A 156 -11.60 2.50 19.07
N GLY A 157 -11.28 1.46 18.29
CA GLY A 157 -11.11 0.10 18.79
C GLY A 157 -9.83 -0.13 19.61
N ILE A 158 -8.82 0.74 19.49
CA ILE A 158 -7.53 0.56 20.18
C ILE A 158 -7.68 0.94 21.66
N THR A 159 -7.87 -0.06 22.52
CA THR A 159 -7.96 0.15 23.98
C THR A 159 -6.62 0.52 24.62
N SER A 160 -5.50 0.09 24.03
CA SER A 160 -4.13 0.52 24.32
C SER A 160 -3.21 0.07 23.17
N PRO A 161 -2.38 0.96 22.57
CA PRO A 161 -1.34 0.51 21.66
C PRO A 161 -0.30 -0.32 22.42
N ILE A 162 0.06 -1.49 21.89
CA ILE A 162 1.12 -2.33 22.47
C ILE A 162 2.44 -1.98 21.78
N TYR A 163 3.41 -1.54 22.57
CA TYR A 163 4.77 -1.24 22.14
C TYR A 163 5.68 -2.45 22.45
N ASN A 164 6.37 -2.99 21.44
CA ASN A 164 7.20 -4.20 21.53
C ASN A 164 8.58 -4.02 20.88
#